data_AF-W9S8P0-F1
#
_entry.id   AF-W9S8P0-F1
#
_cell.length_a   1.000
_cell.length_b   1.000
_cell.length_c   1.000
_cell.angle_alpha   90.00
_cell.angle_beta   90.00
_cell.angle_gamma   90.00
#
_symmetry.space_group_name_H-M   'P 1'
#
loop_
_entity.id
_entity.type
_entity.pdbx_description
1 polymer ?
#
loop_
_entity_poly.entity_id
_entity_poly.type
_entity_poly.pdbx_seq_one_letter_code
_entity_poly.pdbx_strand_id
1 'polypeptide(L)'
;MVLKLRSDHPLAVLTYVDVYSAKYALISSAKDLGFVDPLEFCCGSYYGYHIDCGKKATVNGTVYGNPCKDPSRHISWDGIHYSQAANIWIAKHILNGSLSDPPVSIREACHYPKNV
;
A
#
# COMPACT_ATOMS: atom_id res chain seq x y z
N MET A 1 -1.15 -9.08 -20.26
CA MET A 1 0.09 -9.51 -19.57
C MET A 1 -0.09 -10.84 -18.86
N VAL A 2 -0.97 -10.96 -17.85
CA VAL A 2 -1.10 -12.22 -17.07
C VAL A 2 -1.58 -13.42 -17.89
N LEU A 3 -2.46 -13.21 -18.88
CA LEU A 3 -2.94 -14.28 -19.76
C LEU A 3 -1.82 -14.95 -20.56
N LYS A 4 -0.83 -14.16 -21.00
CA LYS A 4 0.33 -14.69 -21.73
C LYS A 4 1.24 -15.50 -20.80
N LEU A 5 1.49 -15.00 -19.59
CA LEU A 5 2.27 -15.74 -18.57
C LEU A 5 1.61 -17.08 -18.20
N ARG A 6 0.28 -17.13 -18.08
CA ARG A 6 -0.46 -18.38 -17.85
C ARG A 6 -0.31 -19.36 -19.01
N SER A 7 -0.30 -18.87 -20.25
CA SER A 7 -0.08 -19.69 -21.44
C SER A 7 1.36 -20.22 -21.54
N ASP A 8 2.35 -19.41 -21.17
CA ASP A 8 3.77 -19.75 -21.32
C ASP A 8 4.28 -20.63 -20.16
N HIS A 9 3.59 -20.62 -19.02
CA HIS A 9 3.94 -21.38 -17.82
C HIS A 9 2.76 -22.20 -17.29
N PRO A 10 2.35 -23.28 -17.97
CA PRO A 10 1.17 -24.06 -17.59
C PRO A 10 1.30 -24.75 -16.23
N LEU A 11 2.52 -24.99 -15.76
CA LEU A 11 2.79 -25.59 -14.44
C LEU A 11 2.85 -24.57 -13.30
N ALA A 12 2.78 -23.27 -13.60
CA ALA A 12 2.78 -22.22 -12.58
C ALA A 12 1.35 -21.79 -12.23
N VAL A 13 1.09 -21.59 -10.94
CA VAL A 13 -0.15 -20.94 -10.47
C VAL A 13 0.10 -19.43 -10.38
N LEU A 14 -0.67 -18.66 -11.16
CA LEU A 14 -0.50 -17.21 -11.28
C LEU A 14 -1.75 -16.47 -10.79
N THR A 15 -1.61 -15.82 -9.64
CA THR A 15 -2.63 -14.93 -9.06
C THR A 15 -2.27 -13.49 -9.38
N TYR A 16 -3.14 -12.82 -10.13
CA TYR A 16 -3.08 -11.37 -10.31
C TYR A 16 -3.85 -10.70 -9.17
N VAL A 17 -3.28 -9.68 -8.54
CA VAL A 17 -3.94 -8.94 -7.45
C VAL A 17 -4.11 -7.49 -7.86
N ASP A 18 -5.35 -7.00 -7.87
CA ASP A 18 -5.68 -5.60 -8.15
C ASP A 18 -5.45 -4.72 -6.91
N VAL A 19 -4.17 -4.44 -6.65
CA VAL A 19 -3.73 -3.53 -5.58
C VAL A 19 -4.16 -2.08 -5.87
N TYR A 20 -4.38 -1.72 -7.14
CA TYR A 20 -4.80 -0.37 -7.52
C TYR A 20 -6.19 -0.07 -6.98
N SER A 21 -7.16 -0.97 -7.19
CA SER A 21 -8.52 -0.81 -6.65
C SER A 21 -8.53 -0.73 -5.12
N ALA A 22 -7.70 -1.55 -4.44
CA ALA A 22 -7.54 -1.45 -2.98
C ALA A 22 -7.01 -0.07 -2.55
N LYS A 23 -5.95 0.41 -3.21
CA LYS A 23 -5.35 1.72 -2.93
C LYS A 23 -6.33 2.86 -3.19
N TYR A 24 -7.05 2.82 -4.30
CA TYR A 24 -8.02 3.83 -4.67
C TYR A 24 -9.12 3.92 -3.60
N ALA A 25 -9.68 2.79 -3.18
CA ALA A 25 -10.70 2.75 -2.13
C ALA A 25 -10.20 3.32 -0.79
N LEU A 26 -8.97 2.98 -0.39
CA LEU A 26 -8.36 3.53 0.83
C LEU A 26 -8.22 5.06 0.76
N ILE A 27 -7.72 5.58 -0.36
CA ILE A 27 -7.48 7.01 -0.56
C ILE A 27 -8.80 7.78 -0.67
N SER A 28 -9.77 7.28 -1.44
CA SER A 28 -11.05 7.95 -1.66
C SER A 28 -11.90 8.01 -0.39
N SER A 29 -11.74 7.06 0.53
CA SER A 29 -12.49 6.95 1.78
C SER A 29 -11.63 7.24 3.02
N ALA A 30 -10.49 7.91 2.85
CA ALA A 30 -9.51 8.14 3.92
C ALA A 30 -10.13 8.73 5.20
N LYS A 31 -10.93 9.80 5.04
CA LYS A 31 -11.57 10.49 6.17
C LYS A 31 -12.58 9.61 6.90
N ASP A 32 -13.40 8.85 6.16
CA ASP A 32 -14.41 7.95 6.73
C ASP A 32 -13.76 6.79 7.50
N LEU A 33 -12.56 6.38 7.07
CA LEU A 33 -11.74 5.37 7.73
C LEU A 33 -10.90 5.91 8.90
N GLY A 34 -10.98 7.22 9.19
CA GLY A 34 -10.29 7.87 10.31
C GLY A 34 -8.88 8.39 10.01
N PHE A 35 -8.43 8.27 8.76
CA PHE A 35 -7.17 8.87 8.31
C PHE A 35 -7.30 10.39 8.15
N VAL A 36 -6.17 11.09 8.21
CA VAL A 36 -6.06 12.51 7.87
C VAL A 36 -6.09 12.70 6.34
N ASP A 37 -5.68 13.87 5.84
CA ASP A 37 -5.61 14.10 4.40
C ASP A 37 -4.75 13.01 3.71
N PRO A 38 -5.28 12.31 2.69
CA PRO A 38 -4.57 11.23 2.02
C PRO A 38 -3.31 11.69 1.25
N LEU A 39 -3.15 12.99 1.01
CA LEU A 39 -1.98 13.58 0.36
C LEU A 39 -0.90 14.01 1.38
N GLU A 40 -1.21 14.03 2.67
CA GLU A 40 -0.23 14.26 3.73
C GLU A 40 0.56 12.96 4.03
N PHE A 41 1.85 13.12 4.35
CA PHE A 41 2.72 12.03 4.78
C PHE A 41 3.33 12.32 6.15
N CYS A 42 3.62 11.26 6.90
CA CYS A 42 3.96 11.38 8.31
C CYS A 42 5.44 11.74 8.58
N CYS A 43 6.39 11.15 7.86
CA CYS A 43 7.81 11.17 8.16
C CYS A 43 8.62 11.84 7.04
N GLY A 44 9.61 12.63 7.43
CA GLY A 44 10.27 13.53 6.51
C GLY A 44 9.52 14.84 6.39
N SER A 45 9.97 15.70 5.49
CA SER A 45 9.33 17.00 5.24
C SER A 45 9.73 17.52 3.87
N TYR A 46 8.91 18.39 3.29
CA TYR A 46 9.29 19.13 2.08
C TYR A 46 9.34 20.62 2.39
N TYR A 47 10.51 21.23 2.23
CA TYR A 47 10.71 22.67 2.37
C TYR A 47 11.68 23.17 1.31
N GLY A 48 11.18 23.40 0.08
CA GLY A 48 12.01 23.74 -1.08
C GLY A 48 12.89 22.60 -1.61
N TYR A 49 13.15 21.59 -0.77
CA TYR A 49 13.77 20.31 -1.10
C TYR A 49 13.20 19.21 -0.18
N HIS A 50 13.35 17.96 -0.60
CA HIS A 50 12.89 16.78 0.15
C HIS A 50 13.86 16.43 1.28
N ILE A 51 13.32 16.25 2.49
CA ILE A 51 14.05 15.75 3.66
C ILE A 51 13.52 14.35 3.93
N ASP A 52 14.34 13.34 3.65
CA ASP A 52 13.95 11.94 3.82
C ASP A 52 13.62 11.62 5.27
N CYS A 53 12.73 10.64 5.45
CA CYS A 53 12.45 10.08 6.78
C CYS A 53 13.75 9.61 7.46
N GLY A 54 13.92 9.93 8.74
CA GLY A 54 15.13 9.62 9.51
C GLY A 54 16.27 10.62 9.34
N LYS A 55 16.18 11.55 8.39
CA LYS A 55 17.07 12.72 8.30
C LYS A 55 16.43 13.92 8.99
N LYS A 56 17.27 14.86 9.41
CA LYS A 56 16.84 16.14 9.96
C LYS A 56 17.52 17.27 9.22
N ALA A 57 16.82 18.38 9.05
CA ALA A 57 17.40 19.63 8.60
C ALA A 57 16.89 20.77 9.47
N THR A 58 17.74 21.76 9.71
CA THR A 58 17.33 22.98 10.39
C THR A 58 17.28 24.11 9.38
N VAL A 59 16.10 24.71 9.20
CA VAL A 59 15.90 25.84 8.30
C VAL A 59 15.30 26.98 9.11
N ASN A 60 15.97 28.14 9.11
CA ASN A 60 15.57 29.33 9.89
C ASN A 60 15.29 29.02 11.38
N GLY A 61 16.09 28.13 11.99
CA GLY A 61 15.94 27.71 13.38
C GLY A 61 14.84 26.67 13.66
N THR A 62 14.08 26.25 12.64
CA THR A 62 13.06 25.19 12.75
C THR A 62 13.64 23.86 12.30
N VAL A 63 13.48 22.80 13.11
CA VAL A 63 13.93 21.45 12.79
C VAL A 63 12.83 20.68 12.04
N TYR A 64 13.14 20.25 10.83
CA TYR A 64 12.29 19.45 9.95
C TYR A 64 12.76 17.99 9.92
N GLY A 65 11.89 17.09 9.44
CA GLY A 65 12.19 15.66 9.27
C GLY A 65 11.81 14.76 10.44
N ASN A 66 11.26 15.32 11.53
CA ASN A 66 10.64 14.49 12.57
C ASN A 66 9.35 13.85 12.03
N PRO A 67 9.00 12.62 12.46
CA PRO A 67 7.71 12.04 12.13
C PRO A 67 6.56 12.80 12.78
N CYS A 68 5.38 12.67 12.19
CA CYS A 68 4.12 13.16 12.72
C CYS A 68 3.81 12.54 14.09
N LYS A 69 2.97 13.22 14.88
CA LYS A 69 2.63 12.79 16.26
C LYS A 69 1.87 11.46 16.31
N ASP A 70 1.05 11.18 15.30
CA ASP A 70 0.24 9.97 15.22
C ASP A 70 0.33 9.31 13.82
N PRO A 71 1.30 8.40 13.63
CA PRO A 71 1.46 7.67 12.38
C PRO A 71 0.28 6.77 12.00
N SER A 72 -0.56 6.38 12.97
CA SER A 72 -1.70 5.49 12.73
C SER A 72 -2.81 6.15 11.91
N ARG A 73 -2.82 7.49 11.88
CA ARG A 73 -3.81 8.29 11.15
C ARG A 73 -3.37 8.72 9.76
N HIS A 74 -2.17 8.36 9.31
CA HIS A 74 -1.68 8.73 7.98
C HIS A 74 -1.72 7.53 7.04
N ILE A 75 -2.07 7.75 5.77
CA ILE A 75 -1.95 6.70 4.75
C ILE A 75 -0.50 6.58 4.28
N SER A 76 0.13 7.71 3.98
CA SER A 76 1.52 7.76 3.53
C SER A 76 2.48 7.91 4.71
N TRP A 77 3.51 7.07 4.74
CA TRP A 77 4.60 7.19 5.71
C TRP A 77 5.53 8.33 5.33
N ASP A 78 6.06 8.37 4.11
CA ASP A 78 7.14 9.29 3.70
C ASP A 78 6.91 9.94 2.33
N GLY A 79 5.67 9.90 1.82
CA GLY A 79 5.32 10.34 0.47
C GLY A 79 5.42 9.22 -0.58
N ILE A 80 6.02 8.07 -0.25
CA ILE A 80 6.24 6.95 -1.17
C ILE A 80 5.61 5.66 -0.61
N HIS A 81 5.90 5.34 0.64
CA HIS A 81 5.48 4.10 1.30
C HIS A 81 4.19 4.29 2.09
N TYR A 82 3.46 3.18 2.31
CA TYR A 82 2.34 3.16 3.25
C TYR A 82 2.82 3.22 4.69
N SER A 83 2.02 3.84 5.56
CA SER A 83 2.12 3.64 6.99
C SER A 83 1.79 2.19 7.38
N GLN A 84 2.10 1.80 8.61
CA GLN A 84 1.68 0.50 9.14
C GLN A 84 0.15 0.33 9.12
N ALA A 85 -0.61 1.37 9.45
CA ALA A 85 -2.06 1.33 9.46
C ALA A 85 -2.65 1.11 8.06
N ALA A 86 -2.11 1.82 7.06
CA ALA A 86 -2.50 1.63 5.66
C ALA A 86 -2.10 0.24 5.14
N ASN A 87 -0.90 -0.27 5.48
CA ASN A 87 -0.49 -1.63 5.12
C ASN A 87 -1.44 -2.69 5.68
N ILE A 88 -1.84 -2.58 6.95
CA ILE A 88 -2.81 -3.50 7.56
C ILE A 88 -4.16 -3.43 6.84
N TRP A 89 -4.62 -2.22 6.49
CA TRP A 89 -5.87 -2.04 5.77
C TRP A 89 -5.81 -2.71 4.38
N ILE A 90 -4.78 -2.42 3.58
CA ILE A 90 -4.60 -2.98 2.24
C ILE A 90 -4.51 -4.51 2.32
N ALA A 91 -3.69 -5.04 3.24
CA ALA A 91 -3.55 -6.48 3.44
C ALA A 91 -4.91 -7.15 3.69
N LYS A 92 -5.73 -6.61 4.60
CA LYS A 92 -7.06 -7.17 4.89
C LYS A 92 -7.99 -7.22 3.67
N HIS A 93 -7.88 -6.26 2.75
CA HIS A 93 -8.73 -6.18 1.57
C HIS A 93 -8.24 -7.07 0.40
N ILE A 94 -6.96 -7.44 0.36
CA ILE A 94 -6.42 -8.32 -0.69
C ILE A 94 -6.38 -9.79 -0.28
N LEU A 95 -6.19 -10.11 1.00
CA LEU A 95 -5.91 -11.49 1.46
C LEU A 95 -7.08 -12.47 1.25
N ASN A 96 -8.32 -11.96 1.20
CA ASN A 96 -9.50 -12.81 0.95
C ASN A 96 -9.68 -13.21 -0.52
N GLY A 97 -8.89 -12.65 -1.44
CA GLY A 97 -8.94 -13.00 -2.85
C GLY A 97 -9.98 -12.26 -3.69
N SER A 98 -10.84 -11.42 -3.08
CA SER A 98 -11.91 -10.71 -3.82
C SER A 98 -11.38 -9.75 -4.90
N LEU A 99 -10.16 -9.23 -4.71
CA LEU A 99 -9.45 -8.41 -5.67
C LEU A 99 -8.43 -9.20 -6.50
N SER A 100 -8.52 -10.54 -6.48
CA SER A 100 -7.60 -11.42 -7.20
C SER A 100 -8.26 -12.04 -8.43
N ASP A 101 -7.44 -12.35 -9.43
CA ASP A 101 -7.80 -13.20 -10.56
C ASP A 101 -6.83 -14.40 -10.61
N PRO A 102 -7.32 -15.65 -10.45
CA PRO A 102 -8.70 -16.00 -10.08
C PRO A 102 -9.05 -15.52 -8.65
N PRO A 103 -10.34 -15.38 -8.30
CA PRO A 103 -10.78 -14.84 -7.00
C PRO A 103 -10.67 -15.88 -5.88
N VAL A 104 -9.43 -16.31 -5.60
CA VAL A 104 -9.09 -17.28 -4.56
C VAL A 104 -8.36 -16.58 -3.42
N SER A 105 -8.61 -17.00 -2.18
CA SER A 105 -7.91 -16.44 -1.03
C SER A 105 -6.41 -16.77 -1.09
N ILE A 106 -5.58 -15.97 -0.42
CA ILE A 106 -4.13 -16.25 -0.38
C ILE A 106 -3.80 -17.64 0.19
N ARG A 107 -4.68 -18.17 1.04
CA ARG A 107 -4.53 -19.51 1.64
C ARG A 107 -4.71 -20.62 0.62
N GLU A 108 -5.48 -20.36 -0.42
CA GLU A 108 -5.81 -21.33 -1.47
C GLU A 108 -5.00 -21.08 -2.76
N ALA A 109 -4.29 -19.95 -2.85
CA ALA A 109 -3.56 -19.52 -4.04
C ALA A 109 -2.45 -20.48 -4.50
N CYS A 110 -1.94 -21.33 -3.61
CA CYS A 110 -0.91 -22.32 -3.96
C CYS A 110 -1.49 -23.64 -4.50
N HIS A 111 -2.80 -23.82 -4.47
CA HIS A 111 -3.41 -25.06 -4.95
C HIS A 111 -3.49 -25.06 -6.46
N TYR A 112 -2.76 -25.99 -7.08
CA TYR A 112 -2.91 -26.28 -8.50
C TYR A 112 -4.34 -26.81 -8.73
N PRO A 113 -5.12 -26.24 -9.67
CA PRO A 113 -6.42 -26.80 -10.02
C PRO A 113 -6.20 -28.24 -10.49
N LYS A 114 -6.73 -29.22 -9.76
CA LYS A 114 -6.55 -30.66 -10.06
C LYS A 114 -7.25 -31.12 -11.35
N ASN A 115 -7.90 -30.22 -12.08
CA ASN A 115 -8.79 -30.51 -13.20
C ASN A 115 -8.35 -29.81 -14.50
N VAL A 116 -7.09 -29.96 -14.88
CA VAL A 116 -6.66 -29.79 -16.29
C VAL A 116 -6.58 -31.18 -16.92
#